data_AF-A0AAU3VQ48-F1
#
_entry.id   AF-A0AAU3VQ48-F1
#
_cell.length_a   1.000
_cell.length_b   1.000
_cell.length_c   1.000
_cell.angle_alpha   90.00
_cell.angle_beta   90.00
_cell.angle_gamma   90.00
#
_symmetry.space_group_name_H-M   'P 1'
#
loop_
_entity.id
_entity.type
_entity.pdbx_description
1 polymer ?
#
loop_
_entity_poly.entity_id
_entity_poly.type
_entity_poly.pdbx_seq_one_letter_code
_entity_poly.pdbx_strand_id
1 'polypeptide(L)'
;MPSLLDVLQSLDDQPAEAAIFAARPWTAISDAAVGVLDEPPHGLTYLLEVELAEDVLEVWSSWRDGAEPNVQQKCQAVIHYAEHDAYLDVHR
;
A
#
# COMPACT_ATOMS: atom_id res chain seq x y z
N MET A 1 -4.88 15.21 -6.37
CA MET A 1 -3.97 14.29 -5.67
C MET A 1 -4.20 12.93 -6.32
N PRO A 2 -3.17 12.07 -6.51
CA PRO A 2 -3.43 10.71 -6.96
C PRO A 2 -4.23 9.94 -5.90
N SER A 3 -4.96 8.92 -6.33
CA SER A 3 -5.60 7.99 -5.40
C SER A 3 -4.59 6.95 -4.89
N LEU A 4 -4.92 6.26 -3.80
CA LEU A 4 -4.13 5.12 -3.31
C LEU A 4 -3.95 4.05 -4.39
N LEU A 5 -4.97 3.81 -5.21
CA LEU A 5 -4.89 2.91 -6.36
C LEU A 5 -3.82 3.37 -7.35
N ASP A 6 -3.78 4.66 -7.69
CA ASP A 6 -2.79 5.21 -8.63
C ASP A 6 -1.36 5.10 -8.07
N VAL A 7 -1.19 5.34 -6.77
CA VAL A 7 0.11 5.18 -6.08
C VAL A 7 0.56 3.72 -6.11
N LEU A 8 -0.31 2.77 -5.77
CA LEU A 8 0.03 1.35 -5.75
C LEU A 8 0.17 0.73 -7.14
N GLN A 9 -0.43 1.34 -8.16
CA GLN A 9 -0.21 0.94 -9.55
C GLN A 9 1.19 1.30 -10.05
N SER A 10 1.78 2.37 -9.50
CA SER A 10 3.13 2.85 -9.83
C SER A 10 4.13 2.58 -8.70
N LEU A 11 3.86 1.57 -7.85
CA LEU A 11 4.66 1.26 -6.66
C LEU A 11 6.12 0.95 -7.04
N ASP A 12 6.32 0.11 -8.06
CA ASP A 12 7.64 -0.32 -8.53
C ASP A 12 8.49 0.84 -9.09
N ASP A 13 7.88 1.99 -9.38
CA ASP A 13 8.56 3.21 -9.81
C ASP A 13 8.89 4.17 -8.65
N GLN A 14 8.45 3.86 -7.42
CA GLN A 14 8.67 4.68 -6.23
C GLN A 14 10.01 4.35 -5.56
N PRO A 15 10.63 5.31 -4.84
CA PRO A 15 11.79 5.01 -4.02
C PRO A 15 11.42 4.07 -2.86
N ALA A 16 12.14 2.96 -2.70
CA ALA A 16 11.90 1.98 -1.63
C ALA A 16 11.94 2.60 -0.22
N GLU A 17 12.82 3.59 0.00
CA GLU A 17 12.98 4.31 1.28
C GLU A 17 11.87 5.35 1.54
N ALA A 18 10.95 5.56 0.60
CA ALA A 18 9.86 6.52 0.78
C ALA A 18 8.69 5.93 1.59
N ALA A 19 7.81 6.81 2.07
CA ALA A 19 6.59 6.45 2.77
C ALA A 19 5.35 6.80 1.95
N ILE A 20 4.35 5.91 2.00
CA ILE A 20 3.02 6.11 1.44
C ILE A 20 2.16 6.79 2.52
N PHE A 21 1.52 7.88 2.13
CA PHE A 21 0.53 8.60 2.94
C PHE A 21 -0.82 8.53 2.25
N ALA A 22 -1.89 8.34 3.02
CA ALA A 22 -3.25 8.31 2.50
C ALA A 22 -4.27 8.95 3.46
N ALA A 23 -5.30 9.56 2.90
CA ALA A 23 -6.42 10.11 3.65
C ALA A 23 -7.25 8.98 4.27
N ARG A 24 -7.69 9.16 5.52
CA ARG A 24 -8.60 8.23 6.19
C ARG A 24 -10.08 8.53 5.82
N PRO A 25 -10.96 7.52 5.74
CA PRO A 25 -10.66 6.08 5.81
C PRO A 25 -9.83 5.62 4.61
N TRP A 26 -8.95 4.64 4.80
CA TRP A 26 -8.12 4.15 3.70
C TRP A 26 -8.95 3.30 2.76
N THR A 27 -9.03 3.74 1.52
CA THR A 27 -9.75 3.08 0.44
C THR A 27 -8.95 3.22 -0.84
N ALA A 28 -9.23 2.40 -1.85
CA ALA A 28 -8.58 2.51 -3.15
C ALA A 28 -8.69 3.91 -3.79
N ILE A 29 -9.76 4.66 -3.48
CA ILE A 29 -10.02 5.99 -4.02
C ILE A 29 -9.60 7.13 -3.07
N SER A 30 -9.04 6.81 -1.91
CA SER A 30 -8.57 7.83 -0.97
C SER A 30 -7.40 8.58 -1.58
N ASP A 31 -7.36 9.90 -1.37
CA ASP A 31 -6.21 10.71 -1.74
C ASP A 31 -4.95 10.14 -1.10
N ALA A 32 -3.90 9.98 -1.89
CA ALA A 32 -2.63 9.43 -1.46
C ALA A 32 -1.45 10.19 -2.08
N ALA A 33 -0.28 10.04 -1.46
CA ALA A 33 0.97 10.55 -1.97
C ALA A 33 2.14 9.74 -1.41
N VAL A 34 3.24 9.73 -2.14
CA VAL A 34 4.54 9.19 -1.68
C VAL A 34 5.41 10.37 -1.28
N GLY A 35 6.11 10.24 -0.15
CA GLY A 35 6.94 11.30 0.40
C GLY A 35 7.95 10.81 1.42
N VAL A 36 8.64 11.75 2.06
CA VAL A 36 9.59 11.46 3.14
C VAL A 36 8.81 11.32 4.46
N LEU A 37 9.16 10.30 5.25
CA LEU A 37 8.47 9.98 6.51
C LEU A 37 8.38 11.17 7.48
N ASP A 38 9.45 11.96 7.58
CA ASP A 38 9.56 13.11 8.49
C ASP A 38 8.73 14.34 8.06
N GLU A 39 8.24 14.37 6.81
CA GLU A 39 7.48 15.49 6.24
C GLU A 39 6.13 15.02 5.66
N PRO A 40 5.15 14.65 6.51
CA PRO A 40 3.86 14.15 6.06
C PRO A 40 3.06 15.25 5.32
N PRO A 41 2.47 14.95 4.15
CA PRO A 41 1.58 15.89 3.46
C PRO A 41 0.35 16.25 4.29
N HIS A 42 -0.07 17.52 4.23
CA HIS A 42 -1.25 17.99 4.95
C HIS A 42 -2.51 17.20 4.59
N GLY A 43 -3.20 16.70 5.62
CA GLY A 43 -4.47 15.97 5.46
C GLY A 43 -4.32 14.49 5.14
N LEU A 44 -3.09 13.99 4.96
CA LEU A 44 -2.82 12.56 4.80
C LEU A 44 -2.25 11.98 6.09
N THR A 45 -2.47 10.69 6.31
CA THR A 45 -1.89 9.93 7.42
C THR A 45 -0.90 8.93 6.85
N TYR A 46 0.20 8.69 7.56
CA TYR A 46 1.13 7.61 7.23
C TYR A 46 0.37 6.28 7.11
N LEU A 47 0.53 5.60 5.98
CA LEU A 47 -0.06 4.30 5.69
C LEU A 47 0.98 3.20 5.90
N LEU A 48 2.10 3.27 5.16
CA LEU A 48 3.13 2.24 5.13
C LEU A 48 4.39 2.75 4.39
N GLU A 49 5.57 2.21 4.65
CA GLU A 49 6.74 2.38 3.77
C GLU A 49 6.51 1.72 2.40
N VAL A 50 7.20 2.21 1.37
CA VAL A 50 7.18 1.62 0.03
C VAL A 50 7.76 0.20 0.05
N GLU A 51 8.95 0.01 0.63
CA GLU A 51 9.58 -1.31 0.79
C GLU A 51 8.65 -2.30 1.50
N LEU A 52 7.98 -1.87 2.57
CA LEU A 52 7.05 -2.73 3.30
C LEU A 52 5.76 -3.02 2.50
N ALA A 53 5.31 -2.09 1.66
CA ALA A 53 4.22 -2.36 0.73
C ALA A 53 4.62 -3.40 -0.33
N GLU A 54 5.85 -3.37 -0.83
CA GLU A 54 6.40 -4.39 -1.73
C GLU A 54 6.45 -5.76 -1.05
N ASP A 55 6.97 -5.84 0.17
CA ASP A 55 6.98 -7.08 0.99
C ASP A 55 5.58 -7.65 1.18
N VAL A 56 4.58 -6.79 1.44
CA VAL A 56 3.18 -7.21 1.58
C VAL A 56 2.67 -7.86 0.29
N LEU A 57 3.02 -7.32 -0.87
CA LEU A 57 2.63 -7.89 -2.16
C LEU A 57 3.39 -9.17 -2.50
N GLU A 58 4.66 -9.26 -2.12
CA GLU A 58 5.46 -10.49 -2.27
C GLU A 58 4.87 -11.62 -1.43
N VAL A 59 4.57 -11.37 -0.14
CA VAL A 59 3.93 -12.36 0.74
C VAL A 59 2.55 -12.73 0.22
N TRP A 60 1.76 -11.75 -0.23
CA TRP A 60 0.45 -12.00 -0.83
C TRP A 60 0.53 -12.96 -2.01
N SER A 61 1.53 -12.76 -2.89
CA SER A 61 1.78 -13.59 -4.08
C SER A 61 2.27 -14.98 -3.69
N SER A 62 3.23 -15.06 -2.77
CA SER A 62 3.77 -16.33 -2.24
C SER A 62 2.68 -17.23 -1.68
N TRP A 63 1.72 -16.66 -0.95
CA TRP A 63 0.62 -17.43 -0.37
C TRP A 63 -0.43 -17.88 -1.39
N ARG A 64 -0.37 -17.37 -2.62
CA ARG A 64 -1.30 -17.67 -3.72
C ARG A 64 -0.58 -18.32 -4.89
N ASP A 65 0.37 -19.19 -4.59
CA ASP A 65 1.14 -19.98 -5.57
C ASP A 65 1.85 -19.11 -6.62
N GLY A 66 2.31 -17.92 -6.23
CA GLY A 66 2.98 -16.97 -7.12
C GLY A 66 2.04 -16.17 -8.02
N ALA A 67 0.74 -16.10 -7.71
CA ALA A 67 -0.20 -15.26 -8.45
C ALA A 67 0.19 -13.78 -8.39
N GLU A 68 0.02 -13.07 -9.50
CA GLU A 68 0.21 -11.61 -9.54
C GLU A 68 -1.06 -10.89 -9.07
N PRO A 69 -0.97 -10.01 -8.05
CA PRO A 69 -2.13 -9.25 -7.60
C PRO A 69 -2.51 -8.21 -8.65
N ASN A 70 -3.80 -8.16 -9.00
CA ASN A 70 -4.34 -7.01 -9.71
C ASN A 70 -4.37 -5.77 -8.80
N VAL A 71 -4.60 -4.59 -9.37
CA VAL A 71 -4.51 -3.33 -8.61
C VAL A 71 -5.48 -3.25 -7.41
N GLN A 72 -6.66 -3.87 -7.50
CA GLN A 72 -7.60 -3.91 -6.38
C GLN A 72 -7.12 -4.83 -5.26
N GLN A 73 -6.53 -5.97 -5.62
CA GLN A 73 -5.91 -6.90 -4.67
C GLN A 73 -4.69 -6.27 -3.99
N LYS A 74 -3.88 -5.49 -4.74
CA LYS A 74 -2.78 -4.70 -4.17
C LYS A 74 -3.30 -3.75 -3.08
N CYS A 75 -4.32 -2.94 -3.42
CA CYS A 75 -4.94 -2.03 -2.46
C CYS A 75 -5.46 -2.76 -1.22
N GLN A 76 -6.17 -3.88 -1.42
CA GLN A 76 -6.75 -4.63 -0.32
C GLN A 76 -5.68 -5.20 0.62
N ALA A 77 -4.59 -5.77 0.07
CA ALA A 77 -3.51 -6.34 0.85
C ALA A 77 -2.78 -5.27 1.68
N VAL A 78 -2.43 -4.13 1.06
CA VAL A 78 -1.73 -3.02 1.73
C VAL A 78 -2.61 -2.36 2.79
N ILE A 79 -3.89 -2.09 2.50
CA ILE A 79 -4.82 -1.54 3.49
C ILE A 79 -4.98 -2.52 4.66
N HIS A 80 -5.16 -3.81 4.37
CA HIS A 80 -5.28 -4.82 5.42
C HIS A 80 -4.07 -4.84 6.34
N TYR A 81 -2.86 -4.81 5.78
CA TYR A 81 -1.64 -4.77 6.56
C TYR A 81 -1.56 -3.50 7.41
N ALA A 82 -1.83 -2.33 6.83
CA ALA A 82 -1.78 -1.07 7.56
C ALA A 82 -2.82 -0.98 8.70
N GLU A 83 -3.99 -1.63 8.55
CA GLU A 83 -5.04 -1.63 9.58
C GLU A 83 -4.85 -2.68 10.67
N HIS A 84 -4.22 -3.81 10.33
CA HIS A 84 -4.17 -4.98 11.21
C HIS A 84 -2.77 -5.40 11.63
N ASP A 85 -1.73 -4.76 11.07
CA ASP A 85 -0.32 -5.15 11.26
C ASP A 85 -0.11 -6.65 10.94
N ALA A 86 -0.76 -7.13 9.87
CA ALA A 86 -0.81 -8.53 9.50
C ALA A 86 -1.02 -8.72 7.99
N TYR A 87 -0.41 -9.75 7.41
CA TYR A 87 -0.59 -10.09 6.00
C TYR A 87 -1.97 -10.67 5.70
N LEU A 88 -2.50 -10.37 4.51
CA LEU A 88 -3.81 -10.84 4.08
C LEU A 88 -3.78 -12.34 3.69
N ASP A 89 -4.22 -13.17 4.62
CA ASP A 89 -4.34 -14.63 4.48
C ASP A 89 -5.24 -15.04 3.31
N VAL A 90 -5.01 -16.24 2.77
CA VAL A 90 -5.86 -16.92 1.77
C VAL A 90 -7.09 -17.57 2.39
N HIS A 91 -7.13 -17.77 3.70
CA HIS A 91 -8.20 -18.47 4.40
C HIS A 91 -9.33 -17.59 4.95
N ARG A 92 -9.39 -16.31 4.58
CA ARG A 92 -10.34 -15.34 5.15
C ARG A 92 -11.36 -14.81 4.15
#